data_AF-A0A8T7BCF2-F1
#
_entry.id   AF-A0A8T7BCF2-F1
#
_cell.length_a   1.000
_cell.length_b   1.000
_cell.length_c   1.000
_cell.angle_alpha   90.00
_cell.angle_beta   90.00
_cell.angle_gamma   90.00
#
_symmetry.space_group_name_H-M   'P 1'
#
loop_
_entity.id
_entity.type
_entity.pdbx_description
1 polymer ?
#
loop_
_entity_poly.entity_id
_entity_poly.type
_entity_poly.pdbx_seq_one_letter_code
_entity_poly.pdbx_strand_id
1 'polypeptide(L)'
;MVFKFRILSAVALMAVAMSAQAERVIVTHDSNSKGLKKDHKVLVEGKGWFAVELDENSKKAMRGKSGFKSMEVDAKRFPLAIYNDDIGDPNTQQITPYGIKQAQGDQLTLQTGQKVCVIDSGLDSSNMDFIWSNITGDNDSGTGNWDDAGGPHGTHVAGTVGAADNGIGVVGMAPGVPMHIIKVFNDDGWGYSSDLAHAAQKCTEAGANIITMSLGGGGANSTEE
;
A
#
# COMPACT_ATOMS: atom_id res chain seq x y z
N MET A 1 -38.58 0.34 68.81
CA MET A 1 -37.24 0.58 69.37
C MET A 1 -36.24 0.36 68.25
N VAL A 2 -35.74 1.43 67.62
CA VAL A 2 -34.93 1.36 66.39
C VAL A 2 -33.46 1.21 66.75
N PHE A 3 -32.85 0.07 66.42
CA PHE A 3 -31.41 -0.17 66.55
C PHE A 3 -30.68 0.45 65.35
N LYS A 4 -29.83 1.46 65.59
CA LYS A 4 -28.89 2.01 64.61
C LYS A 4 -27.61 1.16 64.61
N PHE A 5 -27.41 0.34 63.58
CA PHE A 5 -26.10 -0.24 63.27
C PHE A 5 -25.23 0.84 62.60
N ARG A 6 -24.07 1.15 63.22
CA ARG A 6 -23.01 1.94 62.59
C ARG A 6 -22.08 0.98 61.85
N ILE A 7 -22.13 1.00 60.51
CA ILE A 7 -21.12 0.36 59.67
C ILE A 7 -20.02 1.39 59.45
N LEU A 8 -18.85 1.20 60.09
CA LEU A 8 -17.62 1.87 59.67
C LEU A 8 -17.13 1.17 58.39
N SER A 9 -17.20 1.85 57.25
CA SER A 9 -16.48 1.45 56.04
C SER A 9 -15.11 2.12 56.05
N ALA A 10 -14.06 1.33 56.26
CA ALA A 10 -12.69 1.77 56.08
C ALA A 10 -12.40 1.88 54.58
N VAL A 11 -12.26 3.11 54.07
CA VAL A 11 -11.77 3.36 52.72
C VAL A 11 -10.26 3.18 52.75
N ALA A 12 -9.77 2.03 52.25
CA ALA A 12 -8.36 1.84 51.96
C ALA A 12 -8.02 2.65 50.70
N LEU A 13 -7.36 3.80 50.88
CA LEU A 13 -6.79 4.57 49.80
C LEU A 13 -5.60 3.77 49.21
N MET A 14 -5.83 3.01 48.15
CA MET A 14 -4.74 2.47 47.33
C MET A 14 -4.11 3.64 46.58
N ALA A 15 -2.95 4.09 47.05
CA ALA A 15 -2.11 5.02 46.30
C ALA A 15 -1.59 4.30 45.05
N VAL A 16 -2.13 4.64 43.89
CA VAL A 16 -1.53 4.26 42.60
C VAL A 16 -0.24 5.04 42.48
N ALA A 17 0.89 4.38 42.69
CA ALA A 17 2.20 4.94 42.35
C ALA A 17 2.23 5.12 40.82
N MET A 18 2.15 6.36 40.35
CA MET A 18 2.39 6.67 38.94
C MET A 18 3.84 6.31 38.65
N SER A 19 4.07 5.21 37.93
CA SER A 19 5.38 4.96 37.35
C SER A 19 5.64 6.07 36.33
N ALA A 20 6.77 6.76 36.48
CA ALA A 20 7.16 7.83 35.56
C ALA A 20 7.56 7.20 34.23
N GLN A 21 6.60 7.07 33.31
CA GLN A 21 6.86 6.55 31.98
C GLN A 21 7.83 7.50 31.26
N ALA A 22 8.91 6.95 30.72
CA ALA A 22 9.87 7.73 29.93
C ALA A 22 9.19 8.25 28.65
N GLU A 23 9.41 9.52 28.33
CA GLU A 23 8.90 10.17 27.12
C GLU A 23 10.05 10.43 26.17
N ARG A 24 9.81 10.21 24.87
CA ARG A 24 10.77 10.55 23.83
C ARG A 24 10.78 12.06 23.62
N VAL A 25 11.95 12.67 23.80
CA VAL A 25 12.16 14.11 23.67
C VAL A 25 13.31 14.43 22.72
N ILE A 26 13.24 15.58 22.09
CA ILE A 26 14.35 16.19 21.35
C ILE A 26 15.02 17.19 22.29
N VAL A 27 16.32 16.99 22.54
CA VAL A 27 17.16 17.90 23.31
C VAL A 27 18.04 18.69 22.34
N THR A 28 17.93 20.01 22.34
CA THR A 28 18.87 20.88 21.62
C THR A 28 19.97 21.36 22.55
N HIS A 29 21.17 21.54 22.00
CA HIS A 29 22.34 21.89 22.78
C HIS A 29 23.31 22.81 22.03
N ASP A 30 24.17 23.51 22.76
CA ASP A 30 25.24 24.33 22.19
C ASP A 30 26.52 23.50 21.90
N SER A 31 27.59 24.19 21.49
CA SER A 31 28.90 23.59 21.22
C SER A 31 29.63 23.04 22.45
N ASN A 32 29.20 23.40 23.66
CA ASN A 32 29.77 23.00 24.95
C ASN A 32 29.01 21.82 25.60
N SER A 33 28.23 21.09 24.83
CA SER A 33 27.38 19.93 25.18
C SER A 33 28.08 18.66 25.72
N LYS A 34 29.35 18.75 26.12
CA LYS A 34 30.13 17.58 26.57
C LYS A 34 29.46 16.95 27.80
N GLY A 35 28.95 15.73 27.64
CA GLY A 35 28.34 14.94 28.72
C GLY A 35 26.82 14.98 28.81
N LEU A 36 26.13 15.71 27.92
CA LEU A 36 24.65 15.67 27.87
C LEU A 36 24.12 14.27 27.55
N LYS A 37 24.78 13.58 26.61
CA LYS A 37 24.43 12.22 26.18
C LYS A 37 24.95 11.13 27.11
N LYS A 38 25.81 11.49 28.07
CA LYS A 38 26.41 10.52 28.99
C LYS A 38 25.29 9.87 29.80
N ASP A 39 25.33 8.55 29.88
CA ASP A 39 24.37 7.70 30.60
C ASP A 39 22.97 7.63 29.95
N HIS A 40 22.82 8.13 28.72
CA HIS A 40 21.58 8.07 27.98
C HIS A 40 21.76 7.35 26.63
N LYS A 41 20.80 6.50 26.28
CA LYS A 41 20.72 5.91 24.95
C LYS A 41 20.18 6.97 23.99
N VAL A 42 21.07 7.51 23.14
CA VAL A 42 20.67 8.38 22.04
C VAL A 42 19.96 7.53 20.98
N LEU A 43 18.75 7.94 20.61
CA LEU A 43 17.94 7.24 19.61
C LEU A 43 18.26 7.74 18.19
N VAL A 44 18.41 9.06 18.05
CA VAL A 44 18.73 9.76 16.79
C VAL A 44 19.55 11.00 17.14
N GLU A 45 20.50 11.38 16.29
CA GLU A 45 21.31 12.58 16.47
C GLU A 45 21.37 13.41 15.19
N GLY A 46 21.29 14.73 15.35
CA GLY A 46 21.57 15.71 14.31
C GLY A 46 22.49 16.82 14.81
N LYS A 47 22.79 17.79 13.94
CA LYS A 47 23.68 18.90 14.28
C LYS A 47 23.03 19.80 15.35
N GLY A 48 23.51 19.69 16.58
CA GLY A 48 23.06 20.51 17.71
C GLY A 48 21.80 20.00 18.41
N TRP A 49 21.38 18.77 18.13
CA TRP A 49 20.23 18.15 18.81
C TRP A 49 20.33 16.62 18.81
N PHE A 50 19.67 15.97 19.77
CA PHE A 50 19.51 14.52 19.79
C PHE A 50 18.16 14.11 20.40
N ALA A 51 17.63 12.96 19.96
CA ALA A 51 16.44 12.34 20.52
C ALA A 51 16.81 11.30 21.59
N VAL A 52 16.09 11.31 22.72
CA VAL A 52 16.34 10.44 23.87
C VAL A 52 15.02 10.17 24.62
N GLU A 53 14.91 9.02 25.28
CA GLU A 53 13.82 8.76 26.23
C GLU A 53 14.24 9.17 27.64
N LEU A 54 13.46 10.05 28.27
CA LEU A 54 13.71 10.55 29.63
C LEU A 54 12.43 10.46 30.46
N ASP A 55 12.57 9.95 31.69
CA ASP A 55 11.56 10.13 32.73
C ASP A 55 11.61 11.56 33.31
N GLU A 56 10.65 11.92 34.16
CA GLU A 56 10.58 13.29 34.72
C GLU A 56 11.83 13.70 35.51
N ASN A 57 12.46 12.75 36.20
CA ASN A 57 13.69 13.02 36.96
C ASN A 57 14.86 13.30 36.01
N SER A 58 15.01 12.51 34.96
CA SER A 58 16.06 12.67 33.95
C SER A 58 15.84 13.93 33.11
N LYS A 59 14.58 14.32 32.84
CA LYS A 59 14.25 15.61 32.21
C LYS A 59 14.72 16.78 33.08
N LYS A 60 14.47 16.75 34.39
CA LYS A 60 14.93 17.78 35.34
C LYS A 60 16.47 17.84 35.40
N ALA A 61 17.13 16.69 35.49
CA ALA A 61 18.59 16.62 35.50
C ALA A 61 19.21 17.16 34.20
N MET A 62 18.65 16.82 33.04
CA MET A 62 19.11 17.29 31.73
C MET A 62 19.05 18.81 31.60
N ARG A 63 17.98 19.45 32.11
CA ARG A 63 17.80 20.91 32.08
C ARG A 63 18.89 21.68 32.85
N GLY A 64 19.52 21.04 33.82
CA GLY A 64 20.61 21.64 34.61
C GLY A 64 22.02 21.40 34.08
N LYS A 65 22.19 20.59 33.02
CA LYS A 65 23.51 20.27 32.46
C LYS A 65 24.03 21.41 31.56
N SER A 66 25.34 21.65 31.62
CA SER A 66 26.01 22.60 30.74
C SER A 66 25.80 22.21 29.27
N GLY A 67 25.56 23.22 28.44
CA GLY A 67 25.27 23.09 27.03
C GLY A 67 23.84 22.70 26.67
N PHE A 68 22.95 22.44 27.65
CA PHE A 68 21.52 22.28 27.39
C PHE A 68 20.91 23.60 26.89
N LYS A 69 20.10 23.55 25.83
CA LYS A 69 19.40 24.74 25.29
C LYS A 69 17.88 24.61 25.37
N SER A 70 17.30 23.54 24.83
CA SER A 70 15.86 23.29 24.91
C SER A 70 15.53 21.81 24.93
N MET A 71 14.31 21.50 25.35
CA MET A 71 13.73 20.16 25.30
C MET A 71 12.28 20.26 24.89
N GLU A 72 11.90 19.47 23.89
CA GLU A 72 10.52 19.35 23.43
C GLU A 72 10.16 17.88 23.20
N VAL A 73 8.88 17.56 23.21
CA VAL A 73 8.41 16.21 22.92
C VAL A 73 8.77 15.85 21.48
N ASP A 74 9.39 14.69 21.28
CA ASP A 74 9.60 14.11 19.95
C ASP A 74 8.27 13.53 19.45
N ALA A 75 7.40 14.44 19.02
CA ALA A 75 6.03 14.10 18.72
C ALA A 75 5.96 13.21 17.47
N LYS A 76 5.20 12.12 17.57
CA LYS A 76 4.90 11.24 16.44
C LYS A 76 4.35 12.06 15.28
N ARG A 77 4.88 11.81 14.08
CA ARG A 77 4.37 12.36 12.82
C ARG A 77 3.72 11.24 12.06
N PHE A 78 2.59 11.55 11.45
CA PHE A 78 1.85 10.66 10.56
C PHE A 78 1.82 11.34 9.18
N PRO A 79 1.87 10.58 8.07
CA PRO A 79 1.75 11.15 6.74
C PRO A 79 0.41 11.89 6.60
N LEU A 80 0.47 13.13 6.07
CA LEU A 80 -0.70 13.96 5.78
C LEU A 80 -1.03 13.89 4.28
N ALA A 81 -1.40 12.71 3.82
CA ALA A 81 -2.04 12.49 2.52
C ALA A 81 -2.83 11.19 2.65
N ILE A 82 -4.17 11.29 2.72
CA ILE A 82 -5.05 10.13 2.72
C ILE A 82 -5.60 9.99 1.30
N TYR A 83 -4.70 9.74 0.36
CA TYR A 83 -5.09 9.24 -0.94
C TYR A 83 -5.18 7.73 -0.82
N ASN A 84 -6.29 7.29 -0.23
CA ASN A 84 -6.57 5.89 0.01
C ASN A 84 -7.72 5.45 -0.90
N ASP A 85 -7.74 4.16 -1.19
CA ASP A 85 -8.92 3.49 -1.70
C ASP A 85 -10.13 3.74 -0.77
N ASP A 86 -11.33 3.46 -1.24
CA ASP A 86 -12.50 3.49 -0.36
C ASP A 86 -12.26 2.62 0.90
N ILE A 87 -12.72 3.10 2.06
CA ILE A 87 -12.56 2.36 3.32
C ILE A 87 -13.41 1.09 3.26
N GLY A 88 -12.78 -0.08 3.35
CA GLY A 88 -13.52 -1.34 3.31
C GLY A 88 -12.62 -2.58 3.29
N ASP A 89 -13.26 -3.74 3.09
CA ASP A 89 -12.61 -5.01 2.78
C ASP A 89 -13.12 -5.49 1.41
N PRO A 90 -12.25 -5.58 0.38
CA PRO A 90 -12.65 -5.96 -0.98
C PRO A 90 -13.22 -7.39 -1.06
N ASN A 91 -13.00 -8.22 -0.03
CA ASN A 91 -13.59 -9.56 0.05
C ASN A 91 -15.07 -9.56 0.46
N THR A 92 -15.60 -8.41 0.91
CA THR A 92 -16.98 -8.30 1.43
C THR A 92 -17.81 -7.20 0.79
N GLN A 93 -17.17 -6.23 0.13
CA GLN A 93 -17.81 -5.14 -0.61
C GLN A 93 -16.87 -4.64 -1.70
N GLN A 94 -17.40 -3.97 -2.71
CA GLN A 94 -16.58 -3.29 -3.70
C GLN A 94 -15.87 -2.06 -3.11
N ILE A 95 -14.62 -1.86 -3.51
CA ILE A 95 -13.81 -0.70 -3.16
C ILE A 95 -13.39 0.03 -4.44
N THR A 96 -13.45 1.36 -4.44
CA THR A 96 -12.83 2.16 -5.50
C THR A 96 -11.35 2.37 -5.21
N PRO A 97 -10.42 1.85 -6.03
CA PRO A 97 -9.01 2.16 -5.89
C PRO A 97 -8.77 3.67 -6.07
N TYR A 98 -7.87 4.25 -5.27
CA TYR A 98 -7.56 5.67 -5.32
C TYR A 98 -7.15 6.13 -6.74
N GLY A 99 -6.45 5.28 -7.48
CA GLY A 99 -6.01 5.56 -8.85
C GLY A 99 -7.15 5.94 -9.79
N ILE A 100 -8.35 5.39 -9.59
CA ILE A 100 -9.55 5.74 -10.37
C ILE A 100 -9.93 7.21 -10.12
N LYS A 101 -10.04 7.60 -8.85
CA LYS A 101 -10.38 8.98 -8.46
C LYS A 101 -9.30 9.97 -8.83
N GLN A 102 -8.03 9.58 -8.70
CA GLN A 102 -6.89 10.41 -9.05
C GLN A 102 -6.87 10.73 -10.55
N ALA A 103 -7.16 9.74 -11.39
CA ALA A 103 -7.25 9.90 -12.84
C ALA A 103 -8.59 10.50 -13.28
N GLN A 104 -9.52 10.76 -12.35
CA GLN A 104 -10.89 11.20 -12.61
C GLN A 104 -11.67 10.21 -13.50
N GLY A 105 -11.30 8.92 -13.47
CA GLY A 105 -11.96 7.88 -14.27
C GLY A 105 -13.44 7.73 -13.92
N ASP A 106 -13.78 7.95 -12.65
CA ASP A 106 -15.15 7.96 -12.12
C ASP A 106 -16.01 9.13 -12.63
N GLN A 107 -15.42 10.12 -13.31
CA GLN A 107 -16.11 11.28 -13.86
C GLN A 107 -16.32 11.19 -15.38
N LEU A 108 -15.84 10.13 -16.02
CA LEU A 108 -15.85 9.97 -17.47
C LEU A 108 -16.99 9.05 -17.93
N THR A 109 -17.60 9.40 -19.05
CA THR A 109 -18.48 8.49 -19.79
C THR A 109 -17.64 7.69 -20.77
N LEU A 110 -17.54 6.39 -20.56
CA LEU A 110 -16.82 5.48 -21.45
C LEU A 110 -17.55 5.30 -22.78
N GLN A 111 -16.79 5.29 -23.86
CA GLN A 111 -17.29 4.88 -25.17
C GLN A 111 -17.45 3.36 -25.21
N THR A 112 -18.35 2.88 -26.06
CA THR A 112 -18.56 1.44 -26.28
C THR A 112 -17.81 0.95 -27.51
N GLY A 113 -17.56 -0.36 -27.55
CA GLY A 113 -16.93 -1.03 -28.69
C GLY A 113 -15.41 -1.08 -28.65
N GLN A 114 -14.78 -0.60 -27.57
CA GLN A 114 -13.34 -0.74 -27.36
C GLN A 114 -13.02 -2.09 -26.72
N LYS A 115 -11.95 -2.74 -27.18
CA LYS A 115 -11.38 -3.95 -26.59
C LYS A 115 -9.92 -3.69 -26.17
N VAL A 116 -9.54 -4.16 -24.99
CA VAL A 116 -8.18 -4.05 -24.47
C VAL A 116 -7.48 -5.41 -24.51
N CYS A 117 -6.30 -5.48 -25.11
CA CYS A 117 -5.45 -6.66 -25.00
C CYS A 117 -4.47 -6.49 -23.84
N VAL A 118 -4.40 -7.49 -22.95
CA VAL A 118 -3.49 -7.52 -21.80
C VAL A 118 -2.44 -8.60 -22.06
N ILE A 119 -1.20 -8.17 -22.26
CA ILE A 119 -0.04 -9.05 -22.46
C ILE A 119 0.71 -9.13 -21.13
N ASP A 120 0.58 -10.25 -20.41
CA ASP A 120 1.09 -10.37 -19.04
C ASP A 120 1.26 -11.85 -18.58
N SER A 121 1.15 -12.15 -17.28
CA SER A 121 1.29 -13.49 -16.69
C SER A 121 0.03 -14.36 -16.78
N GLY A 122 -0.99 -13.96 -17.55
CA GLY A 122 -2.30 -14.62 -17.60
C GLY A 122 -3.29 -14.05 -16.58
N LEU A 123 -4.51 -14.58 -16.59
CA LEU A 123 -5.64 -14.12 -15.78
C LEU A 123 -6.21 -15.26 -14.93
N ASP A 124 -6.44 -15.05 -13.64
CA ASP A 124 -6.97 -16.08 -12.76
C ASP A 124 -8.45 -16.35 -13.04
N SER A 125 -8.76 -17.51 -13.65
CA SER A 125 -10.13 -17.93 -13.98
C SER A 125 -11.09 -18.03 -12.80
N SER A 126 -10.58 -18.12 -11.58
CA SER A 126 -11.40 -18.19 -10.36
C SER A 126 -11.89 -16.83 -9.88
N ASN A 127 -11.31 -15.74 -10.39
CA ASN A 127 -11.66 -14.39 -9.95
C ASN A 127 -13.07 -13.99 -10.44
N MET A 128 -13.99 -13.83 -9.49
CA MET A 128 -15.39 -13.48 -9.74
C MET A 128 -15.58 -12.00 -10.10
N ASP A 129 -14.55 -11.17 -9.99
CA ASP A 129 -14.61 -9.73 -10.19
C ASP A 129 -14.59 -9.31 -11.68
N PHE A 130 -14.66 -10.28 -12.60
CA PHE A 130 -14.66 -10.06 -14.04
C PHE A 130 -15.96 -10.50 -14.70
N ILE A 131 -16.36 -9.81 -15.77
CA ILE A 131 -17.41 -10.25 -16.69
C ILE A 131 -16.79 -11.25 -17.69
N TRP A 132 -16.68 -12.51 -17.31
CA TRP A 132 -16.00 -13.55 -18.10
C TRP A 132 -16.55 -13.73 -19.52
N SER A 133 -17.83 -13.43 -19.77
CA SER A 133 -18.39 -13.46 -21.13
C SER A 133 -17.78 -12.42 -22.09
N ASN A 134 -17.06 -11.42 -21.56
CA ASN A 134 -16.41 -10.37 -22.33
C ASN A 134 -14.90 -10.62 -22.51
N ILE A 135 -14.37 -11.71 -21.97
CA ILE A 135 -12.93 -11.99 -21.95
C ILE A 135 -12.63 -13.19 -22.86
N THR A 136 -11.58 -13.05 -23.64
CA THR A 136 -11.02 -14.10 -24.50
C THR A 136 -9.51 -14.16 -24.28
N GLY A 137 -8.82 -15.14 -24.84
CA GLY A 137 -7.36 -15.18 -24.83
C GLY A 137 -6.81 -16.32 -25.69
N ASP A 138 -5.49 -16.35 -25.79
CA ASP A 138 -4.75 -17.35 -26.57
C ASP A 138 -3.93 -18.26 -25.65
N ASN A 139 -4.11 -19.57 -25.82
CA ASN A 139 -3.24 -20.55 -25.19
C ASN A 139 -1.93 -20.65 -25.98
N ASP A 140 -0.85 -20.93 -25.27
CA ASP A 140 0.47 -21.14 -25.86
C ASP A 140 1.13 -22.38 -25.27
N SER A 141 1.86 -23.13 -26.10
CA SER A 141 2.52 -24.36 -25.63
C SER A 141 3.69 -24.11 -24.66
N GLY A 142 4.27 -22.90 -24.68
CA GLY A 142 5.38 -22.50 -23.82
C GLY A 142 4.94 -21.89 -22.50
N THR A 143 3.84 -21.13 -22.48
CA THR A 143 3.37 -20.40 -21.28
C THR A 143 2.05 -20.94 -20.69
N GLY A 144 1.38 -21.85 -21.40
CA GLY A 144 0.16 -22.52 -20.95
C GLY A 144 -1.12 -21.79 -21.36
N ASN A 145 -2.18 -22.00 -20.58
CA ASN A 145 -3.47 -21.38 -20.85
C ASN A 145 -3.48 -19.92 -20.38
N TRP A 146 -4.17 -19.04 -21.11
CA TRP A 146 -4.26 -17.62 -20.78
C TRP A 146 -5.04 -17.36 -19.48
N ASP A 147 -5.98 -18.23 -19.13
CA ASP A 147 -6.85 -18.18 -17.96
C ASP A 147 -6.30 -18.99 -16.75
N ASP A 148 -5.08 -19.52 -16.90
CA ASP A 148 -4.30 -20.11 -15.81
C ASP A 148 -3.16 -19.15 -15.44
N ALA A 149 -3.41 -18.31 -14.44
CA ALA A 149 -2.48 -17.26 -14.05
C ALA A 149 -1.13 -17.83 -13.58
N GLY A 150 -0.04 -17.42 -14.23
CA GLY A 150 1.35 -17.69 -13.81
C GLY A 150 1.82 -16.86 -12.62
N GLY A 151 0.89 -16.33 -11.82
CA GLY A 151 1.14 -15.40 -10.72
C GLY A 151 0.10 -14.27 -10.64
N PRO A 152 0.18 -13.40 -9.63
CA PRO A 152 -0.85 -12.38 -9.38
C PRO A 152 -0.81 -11.17 -10.32
N HIS A 153 0.30 -10.98 -11.07
CA HIS A 153 0.58 -9.74 -11.79
C HIS A 153 -0.44 -9.46 -12.90
N GLY A 154 -0.65 -10.41 -13.82
CA GLY A 154 -1.60 -10.25 -14.92
C GLY A 154 -3.04 -10.05 -14.46
N THR A 155 -3.49 -10.78 -13.43
CA THR A 155 -4.80 -10.57 -12.80
C THR A 155 -4.93 -9.17 -12.21
N HIS A 156 -3.90 -8.65 -11.54
CA HIS A 156 -3.90 -7.30 -11.00
C HIS A 156 -3.96 -6.22 -12.09
N VAL A 157 -3.18 -6.38 -13.17
CA VAL A 157 -3.19 -5.48 -14.33
C VAL A 157 -4.56 -5.49 -15.01
N ALA A 158 -5.12 -6.66 -15.29
CA ALA A 158 -6.45 -6.81 -15.87
C ALA A 158 -7.54 -6.22 -14.96
N GLY A 159 -7.42 -6.38 -13.63
CA GLY A 159 -8.34 -5.78 -12.66
C GLY A 159 -8.30 -4.25 -12.70
N THR A 160 -7.11 -3.67 -12.77
CA THR A 160 -6.93 -2.21 -12.90
C THR A 160 -7.58 -1.68 -14.19
N VAL A 161 -7.48 -2.44 -15.28
CA VAL A 161 -8.11 -2.09 -16.56
C VAL A 161 -9.64 -2.22 -16.47
N GLY A 162 -10.15 -3.37 -16.04
CA GLY A 162 -11.53 -3.74 -16.33
C GLY A 162 -12.23 -4.64 -15.33
N ALA A 163 -11.79 -4.68 -14.05
CA ALA A 163 -12.62 -5.26 -12.99
C ALA A 163 -14.03 -4.65 -13.02
N ALA A 164 -15.05 -5.48 -12.83
CA ALA A 164 -16.44 -5.13 -13.06
C ALA A 164 -17.00 -4.25 -11.92
N ASP A 165 -17.92 -3.35 -12.24
CA ASP A 165 -18.72 -2.65 -11.21
C ASP A 165 -19.89 -3.57 -10.81
N ASN A 166 -19.67 -4.43 -9.80
CA ASN A 166 -20.52 -5.57 -9.48
C ASN A 166 -20.80 -5.73 -7.97
N GLY A 167 -20.31 -4.83 -7.13
CA GLY A 167 -20.50 -4.86 -5.67
C GLY A 167 -19.53 -5.73 -4.87
N ILE A 168 -18.56 -6.40 -5.50
CA ILE A 168 -17.46 -7.12 -4.84
C ILE A 168 -16.10 -6.58 -5.31
N GLY A 169 -15.02 -7.01 -4.66
CA GLY A 169 -13.66 -6.75 -5.15
C GLY A 169 -13.33 -5.27 -5.31
N VAL A 170 -12.84 -4.91 -6.49
CA VAL A 170 -12.47 -3.54 -6.87
C VAL A 170 -13.19 -3.13 -8.16
N VAL A 171 -13.16 -1.84 -8.49
CA VAL A 171 -13.64 -1.36 -9.80
C VAL A 171 -12.45 -0.95 -10.68
N GLY A 172 -12.46 -1.40 -11.94
CA GLY A 172 -11.44 -1.05 -12.93
C GLY A 172 -11.64 0.35 -13.54
N MET A 173 -10.66 0.82 -14.31
CA MET A 173 -10.76 2.10 -15.03
C MET A 173 -11.85 2.10 -16.10
N ALA A 174 -12.04 0.96 -16.76
CA ALA A 174 -13.08 0.71 -17.74
C ALA A 174 -13.87 -0.54 -17.34
N PRO A 175 -14.82 -0.43 -16.38
CA PRO A 175 -15.44 -1.61 -15.76
C PRO A 175 -16.09 -2.54 -16.77
N GLY A 176 -15.67 -3.80 -16.80
CA GLY A 176 -16.22 -4.82 -17.69
C GLY A 176 -15.90 -4.65 -19.18
N VAL A 177 -14.94 -3.78 -19.54
CA VAL A 177 -14.48 -3.63 -20.93
C VAL A 177 -14.09 -4.99 -21.52
N PRO A 178 -14.43 -5.28 -22.79
CA PRO A 178 -13.95 -6.48 -23.45
C PRO A 178 -12.44 -6.59 -23.41
N MET A 179 -11.93 -7.77 -23.03
CA MET A 179 -10.50 -8.03 -22.94
C MET A 179 -10.06 -9.23 -23.76
N HIS A 180 -8.81 -9.19 -24.19
CA HIS A 180 -8.11 -10.33 -24.76
C HIS A 180 -6.80 -10.55 -24.00
N ILE A 181 -6.61 -11.72 -23.40
CA ILE A 181 -5.48 -12.01 -22.52
C ILE A 181 -4.45 -12.84 -23.27
N ILE A 182 -3.18 -12.42 -23.22
CA ILE A 182 -2.06 -13.19 -23.73
C ILE A 182 -1.07 -13.40 -22.59
N LYS A 183 -0.84 -14.67 -22.25
CA LYS A 183 0.15 -15.05 -21.26
C LYS A 183 1.52 -15.18 -21.91
N VAL A 184 2.47 -14.32 -21.56
CA VAL A 184 3.81 -14.25 -22.18
C VAL A 184 4.94 -14.60 -21.23
N PHE A 185 4.69 -14.61 -19.92
CA PHE A 185 5.69 -15.01 -18.94
C PHE A 185 5.65 -16.52 -18.71
N ASN A 186 6.84 -17.12 -18.68
CA ASN A 186 7.03 -18.51 -18.25
C ASN A 186 6.95 -18.62 -16.71
N ASP A 187 7.15 -19.83 -16.20
CA ASP A 187 7.08 -20.13 -14.76
C ASP A 187 8.14 -19.38 -13.91
N ASP A 188 9.22 -18.91 -14.54
CA ASP A 188 10.26 -18.10 -13.90
C ASP A 188 9.96 -16.58 -13.95
N GLY A 189 8.82 -16.18 -14.55
CA GLY A 189 8.36 -14.78 -14.60
C GLY A 189 9.02 -13.91 -15.65
N TRP A 190 9.58 -14.49 -16.72
CA TRP A 190 10.19 -13.76 -17.84
C TRP A 190 9.72 -14.29 -19.20
N GLY A 191 9.89 -13.49 -20.26
CA GLY A 191 9.50 -13.83 -21.64
C GLY A 191 10.46 -13.22 -22.67
N TYR A 192 10.47 -13.71 -23.91
CA TYR A 192 11.34 -13.18 -24.96
C TYR A 192 10.69 -12.03 -25.72
N SER A 193 11.52 -11.11 -26.22
CA SER A 193 11.07 -10.02 -27.10
C SER A 193 10.31 -10.50 -28.35
N SER A 194 10.70 -11.66 -28.91
CA SER A 194 9.96 -12.26 -30.04
C SER A 194 8.53 -12.64 -29.65
N ASP A 195 8.34 -13.11 -28.43
CA ASP A 195 7.04 -13.54 -27.93
C ASP A 195 6.16 -12.32 -27.66
N LEU A 196 6.74 -11.21 -27.20
CA LEU A 196 6.06 -9.93 -27.05
C LEU A 196 5.62 -9.34 -28.40
N ALA A 197 6.51 -9.33 -29.39
CA ALA A 197 6.18 -8.88 -30.75
C ALA A 197 5.06 -9.74 -31.36
N HIS A 198 5.11 -11.07 -31.17
CA HIS A 198 4.06 -11.97 -31.63
C HIS A 198 2.74 -11.79 -30.85
N ALA A 199 2.81 -11.55 -29.54
CA ALA A 199 1.64 -11.23 -28.74
C ALA A 199 0.94 -9.95 -29.21
N ALA A 200 1.68 -8.91 -29.60
CA ALA A 200 1.10 -7.70 -30.17
C ALA A 200 0.35 -7.96 -31.49
N GLN A 201 0.85 -8.88 -32.32
CA GLN A 201 0.14 -9.33 -33.53
C GLN A 201 -1.17 -10.05 -33.17
N LYS A 202 -1.13 -11.01 -32.24
CA LYS A 202 -2.32 -11.71 -31.74
C LYS A 202 -3.36 -10.74 -31.16
N CYS A 203 -2.94 -9.72 -30.42
CA CYS A 203 -3.83 -8.67 -29.94
C CYS A 203 -4.56 -7.94 -31.08
N THR A 204 -3.83 -7.63 -32.16
CA THR A 204 -4.37 -6.98 -33.35
C THR A 204 -5.36 -7.89 -34.06
N GLU A 205 -5.03 -9.16 -34.23
CA GLU A 205 -5.90 -10.19 -34.82
C GLU A 205 -7.17 -10.43 -34.00
N ALA A 206 -7.08 -10.34 -32.67
CA ALA A 206 -8.21 -10.40 -31.75
C ALA A 206 -9.10 -9.15 -31.77
N GLY A 207 -8.74 -8.14 -32.58
CA GLY A 207 -9.47 -6.89 -32.76
C GLY A 207 -9.34 -5.93 -31.59
N ALA A 208 -8.24 -5.98 -30.84
CA ALA A 208 -8.00 -5.05 -29.75
C ALA A 208 -7.73 -3.63 -30.29
N ASN A 209 -8.25 -2.63 -29.58
CA ASN A 209 -8.00 -1.21 -29.88
C ASN A 209 -6.85 -0.65 -29.06
N ILE A 210 -6.58 -1.27 -27.90
CA ILE A 210 -5.56 -0.87 -26.94
C ILE A 210 -4.78 -2.12 -26.56
N ILE A 211 -3.45 -2.01 -26.53
CA ILE A 211 -2.56 -3.04 -25.98
C ILE A 211 -1.93 -2.46 -24.72
N THR A 212 -1.99 -3.20 -23.62
CA THR A 212 -1.26 -2.86 -22.39
C THR A 212 -0.22 -3.94 -22.08
N MET A 213 0.98 -3.47 -21.73
CA MET A 213 2.16 -4.27 -21.42
C MET A 213 2.80 -3.68 -20.16
N SER A 214 2.41 -4.20 -19.00
CA SER A 214 2.96 -3.77 -17.71
C SER A 214 4.30 -4.46 -17.42
N LEU A 215 5.22 -4.37 -18.37
CA LEU A 215 6.49 -5.10 -18.39
C LEU A 215 7.61 -4.26 -19.02
N GLY A 216 8.85 -4.71 -18.86
CA GLY A 216 10.01 -4.06 -19.46
C GLY A 216 11.27 -4.91 -19.40
N GLY A 217 12.26 -4.55 -20.22
CA GLY A 217 13.55 -5.25 -20.33
C GLY A 217 14.74 -4.30 -20.21
N GLY A 218 15.95 -4.87 -20.19
CA GLY A 218 17.20 -4.10 -20.00
C GLY A 218 17.67 -3.28 -21.21
N GLY A 219 17.02 -3.40 -22.37
CA GLY A 219 17.38 -2.67 -23.59
C GLY A 219 16.31 -2.83 -24.68
N ALA A 220 16.40 -1.99 -25.71
CA ALA A 220 15.48 -2.03 -26.85
C ALA A 220 15.77 -3.21 -27.80
N ASN A 221 14.73 -3.70 -28.47
CA ASN A 221 14.82 -4.68 -29.54
C ASN A 221 14.07 -4.17 -30.78
N SER A 222 14.70 -4.16 -31.95
CA SER A 222 14.09 -3.68 -33.20
C SER A 222 12.90 -4.51 -33.69
N THR A 223 12.65 -5.67 -33.09
CA THR A 223 11.50 -6.53 -33.41
C THR A 223 10.25 -6.11 -32.60
N GLU A 224 10.44 -5.41 -31.48
CA GLU A 224 9.35 -4.91 -30.61
C GLU A 224 8.89 -3.49 -31.02
N GLU A 225 9.64 -2.81 -31.88
CA GLU A 225 9.31 -1.49 -32.46
C GLU A 225 8.27 -1.60 -33.59
#